data_AF-A0A0U5G9J5-F1
#
_entry.id   AF-A0A0U5G9J5-F1
#
_cell.length_a   1.000
_cell.length_b   1.000
_cell.length_c   1.000
_cell.angle_alpha   90.00
_cell.angle_beta   90.00
_cell.angle_gamma   90.00
#
_symmetry.space_group_name_H-M   'P 1'
#
loop_
_entity.id
_entity.type
_entity.pdbx_description
1 polymer ?
#
loop_
_entity_poly.entity_id
_entity_poly.type
_entity_poly.pdbx_seq_one_letter_code
_entity_poly.pdbx_strand_id
1 'polypeptide(L)'
;MCSCSHLTLTPLLLNVCPQLTLSDAVAYKSSAEKISTELGKHDAVSENGSSKLWTLQSIGSMQAQSAGRIKMLATQIESLRSEIQNRNVDISKRRLELARRRSDSESAKYQLAERETGALTSIQNNHKRTDHLWNSLHTKTAEARIFLCREVASLYGLRQKVRKRDNGLKESYMIGGVNIFDLRDLNGKLSLFSLCLP
;
A
#
# COMPACT_ATOMS: atom_id res chain seq x y z
N MET A 1 4.02 22.81 -21.57
CA MET A 1 2.79 23.11 -20.82
C MET A 1 2.81 22.30 -19.54
N CYS A 2 2.86 22.98 -18.40
CA CYS A 2 2.86 22.38 -17.07
C CYS A 2 1.48 21.80 -16.72
N SER A 3 1.45 20.68 -16.01
CA SER A 3 0.38 20.39 -15.06
C SER A 3 0.95 19.60 -13.89
N CYS A 4 1.26 20.35 -12.83
CA CYS A 4 1.33 19.84 -11.47
C CYS A 4 -0.09 19.50 -11.01
N SER A 5 -0.28 18.34 -10.37
CA SER A 5 -1.42 18.12 -9.48
C SER A 5 -0.98 17.20 -8.35
N HIS A 6 -1.25 17.70 -7.15
CA HIS A 6 -0.84 17.23 -5.84
C HIS A 6 -1.31 15.81 -5.52
N LEU A 7 -0.41 15.01 -4.94
CA LEU A 7 -0.75 14.00 -3.93
C LEU A 7 0.36 14.01 -2.87
N THR A 8 0.04 14.61 -1.73
CA THR A 8 0.81 14.53 -0.48
C THR A 8 0.66 13.11 0.08
N LEU A 9 1.74 12.32 0.09
CA LEU A 9 1.85 11.12 0.90
C LEU A 9 3.20 11.12 1.63
N THR A 10 3.10 11.07 2.96
CA THR A 10 4.13 10.93 3.99
C THR A 10 5.45 10.26 3.59
N PRO A 11 6.62 10.84 3.91
CA PRO A 11 7.88 10.12 3.94
C PRO A 11 8.07 9.51 5.34
N LEU A 12 7.76 8.22 5.48
CA LEU A 12 8.28 7.44 6.61
C LEU A 12 9.65 6.86 6.24
N LEU A 13 10.67 7.39 6.90
CA LEU A 13 11.93 6.75 7.25
C LEU A 13 12.81 6.24 6.10
N LEU A 14 13.45 7.19 5.41
CA LEU A 14 14.81 6.98 4.90
C LEU A 14 15.81 7.68 5.83
N ASN A 15 16.04 7.11 7.01
CA ASN A 15 17.31 7.33 7.70
C ASN A 15 18.38 6.47 7.02
N VAL A 16 18.80 6.91 5.83
CA VAL A 16 20.05 6.47 5.22
C VAL A 16 21.10 7.45 5.72
N CYS A 17 21.79 7.07 6.80
CA CYS A 17 23.00 7.73 7.25
C CYS A 17 23.98 7.90 6.07
N PRO A 18 24.35 9.13 5.70
CA PRO A 18 25.49 9.35 4.83
C PRO A 18 26.76 9.26 5.68
N GLN A 19 27.68 8.38 5.24
CA GLN A 19 29.12 8.45 5.41
C GLN A 19 29.66 8.66 6.85
N LEU A 20 30.04 7.56 7.50
CA LEU A 20 31.21 7.62 8.38
C LEU A 20 32.42 7.93 7.49
N THR A 21 32.82 9.19 7.45
CA THR A 21 34.06 9.61 6.80
C THR A 21 35.26 9.10 7.59
N LEU A 22 36.27 8.69 6.84
CA LEU A 22 37.57 8.19 7.25
C LEU A 22 38.43 9.29 7.90
N SER A 23 37.89 10.07 8.84
CA SER A 23 38.56 11.23 9.47
C SER A 23 38.99 10.99 10.92
N ASP A 24 38.49 9.95 11.59
CA ASP A 24 38.70 9.78 13.03
C ASP A 24 39.86 8.82 13.37
N ALA A 25 40.54 8.26 12.36
CA ALA A 25 41.64 7.31 12.55
C ALA A 25 43.02 7.96 12.85
N VAL A 26 43.13 9.30 12.77
CA VAL A 26 44.42 10.01 12.97
C VAL A 26 44.67 10.37 14.45
N ALA A 27 43.64 10.33 15.30
CA ALA A 27 43.76 10.77 16.69
C ALA A 27 44.49 9.79 17.64
N TYR A 28 44.76 8.54 17.23
CA TYR A 28 45.40 7.54 18.10
C TYR A 28 46.93 7.51 18.02
N LYS A 29 47.56 8.18 17.05
CA LYS A 29 49.03 8.18 16.90
C LYS A 29 49.76 9.16 17.83
N SER A 30 49.05 10.11 18.47
CA SER A 30 49.68 11.16 19.30
C SER A 30 50.04 10.73 20.73
N SER A 31 49.56 9.59 21.23
CA SER A 31 49.82 9.16 22.63
C SER A 31 51.05 8.25 22.81
N ALA A 32 51.62 7.71 21.73
CA ALA A 32 52.78 6.81 21.84
C ALA A 32 54.12 7.55 22.05
N GLU A 33 54.16 8.86 21.79
CA GLU A 33 55.40 9.67 21.84
C GLU A 33 55.63 10.34 23.21
N LYS A 34 54.69 10.21 24.15
CA LYS A 34 54.75 10.81 25.50
C LYS A 34 55.26 9.89 26.61
N ILE A 35 55.51 8.61 26.32
CA ILE A 35 55.87 7.61 27.35
C ILE A 35 57.40 7.46 27.50
N SER A 36 58.21 8.02 26.59
CA SER A 36 59.68 7.88 26.62
C SER A 36 60.40 8.86 27.57
N THR A 37 59.70 9.74 28.29
CA THR A 37 60.32 10.86 29.02
C THR A 37 60.29 10.78 30.55
N GLU A 38 59.79 9.71 31.17
CA GLU A 38 59.63 9.64 32.64
C GLU A 38 60.18 8.33 33.24
N LEU A 39 61.46 8.03 32.99
CA LEU A 39 62.19 6.98 33.72
C LEU A 39 63.66 7.41 33.86
N GLY A 40 63.92 8.31 34.82
CA GLY A 40 65.28 8.78 35.04
C GLY A 40 65.44 9.77 36.19
N LYS A 41 65.08 9.37 37.42
CA LYS A 41 65.70 9.92 38.64
C LYS A 41 65.27 9.13 39.88
N HIS A 42 66.20 8.38 40.44
CA HIS A 42 66.26 8.23 41.89
C HIS A 42 67.70 7.91 42.33
N ASP A 43 68.19 8.77 43.22
CA ASP A 43 69.56 8.82 43.72
C ASP A 43 69.92 7.70 44.70
N ALA A 44 71.22 7.57 44.87
CA ALA A 44 71.96 6.52 45.55
C ALA A 44 71.65 6.33 47.05
N VAL A 45 71.54 5.06 47.46
CA VAL A 45 71.96 4.58 48.79
C VAL A 45 72.65 3.22 48.64
N SER A 46 73.80 3.09 49.32
CA SER A 46 74.66 1.92 49.39
C SER A 46 74.20 0.99 50.50
N GLU A 47 73.75 -0.22 50.15
CA GLU A 47 74.08 -1.50 50.81
C GLU A 47 73.40 -2.68 50.08
N ASN A 48 74.10 -3.82 50.05
CA ASN A 48 73.65 -5.15 49.63
C ASN A 48 73.50 -5.44 48.11
N GLY A 49 74.53 -6.07 47.52
CA GLY A 49 74.53 -6.55 46.14
C GLY A 49 73.40 -7.54 45.79
N SER A 50 72.78 -8.16 46.79
CA SER A 50 71.57 -8.99 46.61
C SER A 50 70.33 -8.14 46.25
N SER A 51 70.15 -6.98 46.88
CA SER A 51 68.98 -6.10 46.70
C SER A 51 68.86 -5.53 45.28
N LYS A 52 69.99 -5.11 44.70
CA LYS A 52 70.05 -4.57 43.32
C LYS A 52 69.79 -5.64 42.25
N LEU A 53 70.15 -6.89 42.52
CA LEU A 53 69.91 -8.00 41.59
C LEU A 53 68.40 -8.33 41.52
N TRP A 54 67.73 -8.33 42.67
CA TRP A 54 66.28 -8.54 42.77
C TRP A 54 65.46 -7.43 42.09
N THR A 55 65.87 -6.16 42.20
CA THR A 55 65.18 -5.06 41.51
C THR A 55 65.30 -5.18 40.00
N LEU A 56 66.47 -5.52 39.47
CA LEU A 56 66.68 -5.78 38.04
C LEU A 56 65.86 -6.98 37.54
N GLN A 57 65.81 -8.06 38.32
CA GLN A 57 64.99 -9.23 38.00
C GLN A 57 63.50 -8.90 38.00
N SER A 58 63.04 -8.08 38.97
CA SER A 58 61.66 -7.62 39.05
C SER A 58 61.29 -6.72 37.87
N ILE A 59 62.16 -5.78 37.50
CA ILE A 59 61.98 -4.92 36.31
C ILE A 59 61.91 -5.77 35.04
N GLY A 60 62.80 -6.76 34.89
CA GLY A 60 62.77 -7.69 33.76
C GLY A 60 61.48 -8.51 33.68
N SER A 61 60.99 -8.99 34.82
CA SER A 61 59.71 -9.71 34.93
C SER A 61 58.51 -8.82 34.56
N MET A 62 58.46 -7.60 35.09
CA MET A 62 57.42 -6.61 34.77
C MET A 62 57.45 -6.20 33.29
N GLN A 63 58.64 -6.05 32.70
CA GLN A 63 58.81 -5.74 31.29
C GLN A 63 58.38 -6.91 30.40
N ALA A 64 58.68 -8.15 30.79
CA ALA A 64 58.20 -9.33 30.08
C ALA A 64 56.67 -9.44 30.15
N GLN A 65 56.07 -9.12 31.29
CA GLN A 65 54.61 -9.10 31.46
C GLN A 65 53.96 -8.00 30.60
N SER A 66 54.51 -6.78 30.58
CA SER A 66 53.98 -5.69 29.77
C SER A 66 54.12 -5.97 28.27
N ALA A 67 55.27 -6.50 27.84
CA ALA A 67 55.48 -6.95 26.47
C ALA A 67 54.50 -8.06 26.07
N GLY A 68 54.20 -8.99 26.97
CA GLY A 68 53.17 -10.02 26.77
C GLY A 68 51.77 -9.42 26.55
N ARG A 69 51.39 -8.43 27.36
CA ARG A 69 50.11 -7.72 27.21
C ARG A 69 50.02 -6.93 25.91
N ILE A 70 51.10 -6.25 25.50
CA ILE A 70 51.16 -5.52 24.23
C ILE A 70 50.99 -6.48 23.05
N LYS A 71 51.67 -7.63 23.06
CA LYS A 71 51.51 -8.65 22.02
C LYS A 71 50.08 -9.16 21.94
N MET A 72 49.46 -9.46 23.08
CA MET A 72 48.05 -9.89 23.13
C MET A 72 47.11 -8.83 22.54
N LEU A 73 47.25 -7.56 22.96
CA LEU A 73 46.45 -6.46 22.42
C LEU A 73 46.67 -6.27 20.92
N ALA A 74 47.91 -6.38 20.44
CA ALA A 74 48.21 -6.30 19.01
C ALA A 74 47.50 -7.40 18.21
N THR A 75 47.49 -8.65 18.72
CA THR A 75 46.75 -9.75 18.07
C THR A 75 45.24 -9.51 18.07
N GLN A 76 44.68 -8.96 19.15
CA GLN A 76 43.26 -8.63 19.22
C GLN A 76 42.89 -7.51 18.24
N ILE A 77 43.73 -6.47 18.13
CA ILE A 77 43.53 -5.38 17.16
C ILE A 77 43.53 -5.93 15.74
N GLU A 78 44.46 -6.83 15.41
CA GLU A 78 44.52 -7.41 14.07
C GLU A 78 43.32 -8.31 13.77
N SER A 79 42.88 -9.10 14.75
CA SER A 79 41.65 -9.88 14.67
C SER A 79 40.43 -8.99 14.40
N LEU A 80 40.30 -7.87 15.13
CA LEU A 80 39.19 -6.94 14.95
C LEU A 80 39.23 -6.24 13.59
N ARG A 81 40.42 -5.87 13.09
CA ARG A 81 40.58 -5.31 11.75
C ARG A 81 40.13 -6.29 10.67
N SER A 82 40.55 -7.54 10.79
CA SER A 82 40.13 -8.61 9.87
C SER A 82 38.62 -8.84 9.91
N GLU A 83 38.01 -8.86 11.11
CA GLU A 83 36.56 -9.00 11.23
C GLU A 83 35.84 -7.82 10.58
N ILE A 84 36.24 -6.58 10.85
CA ILE A 84 35.65 -5.38 10.24
C ILE A 84 35.72 -5.45 8.71
N GLN A 85 36.87 -5.84 8.15
CA GLN A 85 37.02 -5.99 6.71
C GLN A 85 36.08 -7.05 6.13
N ASN A 86 35.98 -8.21 6.77
CA ASN A 86 35.07 -9.28 6.35
C ASN A 86 33.60 -8.84 6.43
N ARG A 87 33.21 -8.17 7.51
CA ARG A 87 31.85 -7.63 7.67
C ARG A 87 31.53 -6.58 6.61
N ASN A 88 32.48 -5.72 6.27
CA ASN A 88 32.30 -4.72 5.21
C ASN A 88 32.07 -5.38 3.84
N VAL A 89 32.84 -6.43 3.53
CA VAL A 89 32.62 -7.22 2.30
C VAL A 89 31.24 -7.87 2.32
N ASP A 90 30.81 -8.47 3.43
CA ASP A 90 29.49 -9.09 3.55
C ASP A 90 28.35 -8.07 3.41
N ILE A 91 28.48 -6.89 4.01
CA ILE A 91 27.52 -5.79 3.86
C ILE A 91 27.42 -5.37 2.40
N SER A 92 28.56 -5.21 1.71
CA SER A 92 28.57 -4.82 0.29
C SER A 92 27.87 -5.86 -0.59
N LYS A 93 28.13 -7.16 -0.37
CA LYS A 93 27.48 -8.27 -1.07
C LYS A 93 25.97 -8.30 -0.83
N ARG A 94 25.55 -8.15 0.42
CA ARG A 94 24.11 -8.13 0.79
C ARG A 94 23.39 -6.93 0.18
N ARG A 95 24.03 -5.75 0.16
CA ARG A 95 23.46 -4.55 -0.49
C ARG A 95 23.26 -4.77 -1.98
N LEU A 96 24.24 -5.37 -2.66
CA LEU A 96 24.13 -5.69 -4.09
C LEU A 96 23.01 -6.69 -4.36
N GLU A 97 22.90 -7.75 -3.55
CA GLU A 97 21.83 -8.74 -3.68
C GLU A 97 20.44 -8.11 -3.45
N LEU A 98 20.31 -7.23 -2.45
CA LEU A 98 19.06 -6.51 -2.21
C LEU A 98 18.72 -5.55 -3.36
N ALA A 99 19.70 -4.85 -3.92
CA ALA A 99 19.50 -3.99 -5.07
C ALA A 99 19.02 -4.79 -6.30
N ARG A 100 19.63 -5.96 -6.53
CA ARG A 100 19.19 -6.89 -7.58
C ARG A 100 17.75 -7.34 -7.37
N ARG A 101 17.40 -7.84 -6.17
CA ARG A 101 16.02 -8.24 -5.86
C ARG A 101 15.00 -7.14 -6.03
N ARG A 102 15.36 -5.90 -5.66
CA ARG A 102 14.49 -4.73 -5.88
C ARG A 102 14.27 -4.49 -7.36
N SER A 103 15.34 -4.47 -8.15
CA SER A 103 15.27 -4.32 -9.60
C SER A 103 14.45 -5.44 -10.26
N ASP A 104 14.64 -6.69 -9.84
CA ASP A 104 13.86 -7.83 -10.32
C ASP A 104 12.37 -7.68 -9.96
N SER A 105 12.08 -7.23 -8.73
CA SER A 105 10.70 -7.01 -8.28
C SER A 105 10.00 -5.85 -9.00
N GLU A 106 10.74 -4.78 -9.31
CA GLU A 106 10.24 -3.64 -10.09
C GLU A 106 10.02 -4.05 -11.54
N SER A 107 10.94 -4.81 -12.12
CA SER A 107 10.81 -5.37 -13.47
C SER A 107 9.64 -6.33 -13.58
N ALA A 108 9.41 -7.18 -12.57
CA ALA A 108 8.26 -8.07 -12.50
C ALA A 108 6.93 -7.30 -12.37
N LYS A 109 6.95 -6.15 -11.69
CA LYS A 109 5.76 -5.28 -11.54
C LYS A 109 5.54 -4.35 -12.75
N TYR A 110 6.51 -4.24 -13.64
CA TYR A 110 6.44 -3.36 -14.79
C TYR A 110 5.20 -3.70 -15.63
N GLN A 111 4.39 -2.67 -15.92
CA GLN A 111 3.13 -2.75 -16.67
C GLN A 111 1.99 -3.57 -16.06
N LEU A 112 2.12 -4.15 -14.84
CA LEU A 112 1.00 -4.88 -14.24
C LEU A 112 -0.21 -3.98 -14.01
N ALA A 113 -0.01 -2.82 -13.39
CA ALA A 113 -1.09 -1.87 -13.14
C ALA A 113 -1.73 -1.35 -14.44
N GLU A 114 -0.95 -1.14 -15.50
CA GLU A 114 -1.46 -0.71 -16.80
C GLU A 114 -2.31 -1.81 -17.45
N ARG A 115 -1.89 -3.07 -17.35
CA ARG A 115 -2.67 -4.21 -17.85
C ARG A 115 -3.95 -4.43 -17.06
N GLU A 116 -3.90 -4.33 -15.74
CA GLU A 116 -5.08 -4.45 -14.87
C GLU A 116 -6.09 -3.36 -15.19
N THR A 117 -5.66 -2.10 -15.26
CA THR A 117 -6.53 -0.98 -15.63
C THR A 117 -7.05 -1.11 -17.07
N GLY A 118 -6.23 -1.57 -18.01
CA GLY A 118 -6.66 -1.87 -19.38
C GLY A 118 -7.74 -2.96 -19.44
N ALA A 119 -7.58 -4.04 -18.69
CA ALA A 119 -8.57 -5.12 -18.61
C ALA A 119 -9.88 -4.64 -17.98
N LEU A 120 -9.81 -3.91 -16.85
CA LEU A 120 -10.98 -3.37 -16.17
C LEU A 120 -11.75 -2.37 -17.03
N THR A 121 -11.05 -1.46 -17.70
CA THR A 121 -11.67 -0.48 -18.60
C THR A 121 -12.33 -1.17 -19.81
N SER A 122 -11.70 -2.21 -20.37
CA SER A 122 -12.30 -3.02 -21.43
C SER A 122 -13.62 -3.67 -20.99
N ILE A 123 -13.64 -4.32 -19.81
CA ILE A 123 -14.84 -4.93 -19.24
C ILE A 123 -15.93 -3.88 -19.01
N GLN A 124 -15.58 -2.75 -18.39
CA GLN A 124 -16.53 -1.67 -18.12
C GLN A 124 -17.12 -1.08 -19.40
N ASN A 125 -16.31 -0.92 -20.45
CA ASN A 125 -16.77 -0.42 -21.74
C ASN A 125 -17.72 -1.41 -22.42
N ASN A 126 -17.46 -2.71 -22.32
CA ASN A 126 -18.35 -3.74 -22.83
C ASN A 126 -19.70 -3.73 -22.10
N HIS A 127 -19.68 -3.63 -20.77
CA HIS A 127 -20.90 -3.52 -19.97
C HIS A 127 -21.74 -2.29 -20.35
N LYS A 128 -21.12 -1.11 -20.45
CA LYS A 128 -21.81 0.10 -20.90
C LYS A 128 -22.45 -0.09 -22.28
N ARG A 129 -21.74 -0.70 -23.23
CA ARG A 129 -22.27 -0.97 -24.57
C ARG A 129 -23.47 -1.90 -24.55
N THR A 130 -23.39 -3.01 -23.80
CA THR A 130 -24.50 -3.96 -23.70
C THR A 130 -25.71 -3.33 -23.02
N ASP A 131 -25.50 -2.52 -21.99
CA ASP A 131 -26.59 -1.84 -21.28
C ASP A 131 -27.27 -0.81 -22.18
N HIS A 132 -26.50 -0.02 -22.94
CA HIS A 132 -27.06 0.91 -23.91
C HIS A 132 -27.86 0.20 -24.99
N LEU A 133 -27.35 -0.93 -25.52
CA LEU A 133 -28.06 -1.72 -26.51
C LEU A 133 -29.36 -2.30 -25.94
N TRP A 134 -29.31 -2.88 -24.76
CA TRP A 134 -30.46 -3.46 -24.08
C TRP A 134 -31.54 -2.40 -23.82
N ASN A 135 -31.16 -1.26 -23.27
CA ASN A 135 -32.08 -0.15 -23.01
C ASN A 135 -32.70 0.38 -24.32
N SER A 136 -31.90 0.57 -25.37
CA SER A 136 -32.41 1.03 -26.67
C SER A 136 -33.40 0.04 -27.27
N LEU A 137 -33.08 -1.25 -27.25
CA LEU A 137 -33.95 -2.30 -27.76
C LEU A 137 -35.24 -2.41 -26.93
N HIS A 138 -35.12 -2.33 -25.61
CA HIS A 138 -36.26 -2.36 -24.70
C HIS A 138 -37.22 -1.19 -24.99
N THR A 139 -36.70 0.04 -25.10
CA THR A 139 -37.50 1.23 -25.42
C THR A 139 -38.24 1.06 -26.75
N LYS A 140 -37.55 0.65 -27.83
CA LYS A 140 -38.17 0.41 -29.14
C LYS A 140 -39.25 -0.68 -29.08
N THR A 141 -39.00 -1.75 -28.31
CA THR A 141 -39.96 -2.84 -28.14
C THR A 141 -41.20 -2.37 -27.38
N ALA A 142 -41.02 -1.55 -26.34
CA ALA A 142 -42.12 -0.96 -25.60
C ALA A 142 -42.96 -0.02 -26.49
N GLU A 143 -42.31 0.83 -27.28
CA GLU A 143 -42.97 1.73 -28.24
C GLU A 143 -43.78 0.94 -29.28
N ALA A 144 -43.20 -0.11 -29.87
CA ALA A 144 -43.89 -0.96 -30.83
C ALA A 144 -45.10 -1.66 -30.19
N ARG A 145 -44.96 -2.17 -28.96
CA ARG A 145 -46.09 -2.77 -28.22
C ARG A 145 -47.18 -1.75 -27.95
N ILE A 146 -46.84 -0.54 -27.52
CA ILE A 146 -47.81 0.53 -27.29
C ILE A 146 -48.56 0.86 -28.59
N PHE A 147 -47.84 0.99 -29.72
CA PHE A 147 -48.44 1.24 -31.03
C PHE A 147 -49.41 0.12 -31.43
N LEU A 148 -48.96 -1.13 -31.40
CA LEU A 148 -49.81 -2.28 -31.76
C LEU A 148 -51.03 -2.40 -30.85
N CYS A 149 -50.87 -2.21 -29.54
CA CYS A 149 -52.00 -2.21 -28.61
C CYS A 149 -53.01 -1.11 -28.91
N ARG A 150 -52.56 0.09 -29.33
CA ARG A 150 -53.46 1.18 -29.75
C ARG A 150 -54.23 0.83 -31.01
N GLU A 151 -53.57 0.28 -32.02
CA GLU A 151 -54.23 -0.15 -33.27
C GLU A 151 -55.25 -1.25 -33.01
N VAL A 152 -54.85 -2.26 -32.24
CA VAL A 152 -55.74 -3.37 -31.85
C VAL A 152 -56.93 -2.85 -31.05
N ALA A 153 -56.70 -1.98 -30.06
CA ALA A 153 -57.78 -1.35 -29.29
C ALA A 153 -58.73 -0.54 -30.20
N SER A 154 -58.21 0.17 -31.19
CA SER A 154 -59.00 0.88 -32.20
C SER A 154 -59.86 -0.07 -33.04
N LEU A 155 -59.28 -1.18 -33.52
CA LEU A 155 -59.99 -2.21 -34.29
C LEU A 155 -61.12 -2.87 -33.50
N TYR A 156 -60.89 -3.17 -32.22
CA TYR A 156 -61.93 -3.71 -31.32
C TYR A 156 -62.92 -2.65 -30.83
N GLY A 157 -62.75 -1.39 -31.25
CA GLY A 157 -63.66 -0.30 -30.90
C GLY A 157 -63.60 0.08 -29.42
N LEU A 158 -62.43 -0.01 -28.79
CA LEU A 158 -62.21 0.51 -27.44
C LEU A 158 -62.45 2.03 -27.43
N ARG A 159 -63.44 2.48 -26.65
CA ARG A 159 -63.76 3.90 -26.52
C ARG A 159 -63.79 4.31 -25.07
N GLN A 160 -63.17 5.43 -24.76
CA GLN A 160 -63.29 6.10 -23.48
C GLN A 160 -64.48 7.05 -23.53
N LYS A 161 -65.41 6.89 -22.59
CA LYS A 161 -66.56 7.76 -22.42
C LYS A 161 -66.45 8.43 -21.06
N VAL A 162 -66.18 9.72 -21.08
CA VAL A 162 -66.15 10.54 -19.86
C VAL A 162 -67.55 11.09 -19.62
N ARG A 163 -68.13 10.79 -18.46
CA ARG A 163 -69.43 11.33 -18.04
C ARG A 163 -69.25 12.12 -16.75
N LYS A 164 -69.87 13.30 -16.69
CA LYS A 164 -69.96 14.08 -15.45
C LYS A 164 -70.98 13.41 -14.53
N ARG A 165 -70.58 13.12 -13.31
CA ARG A 165 -71.44 12.63 -12.22
C ARG A 165 -71.39 13.63 -11.07
N ASP A 166 -72.35 13.59 -10.17
CA ASP A 166 -72.45 14.54 -9.04
C ASP A 166 -71.17 14.59 -8.17
N ASN A 167 -70.39 13.50 -8.15
CA ASN A 167 -69.12 13.38 -7.41
C ASN A 167 -67.85 13.56 -8.28
N GLY A 168 -67.95 14.08 -9.51
CA GLY A 168 -66.79 14.36 -10.39
C GLY A 168 -66.88 13.72 -11.78
N LEU A 169 -65.79 13.78 -12.55
CA LEU A 169 -65.70 13.12 -13.86
C LEU A 169 -65.50 11.60 -13.65
N LYS A 170 -66.41 10.79 -14.17
CA LYS A 170 -66.25 9.33 -14.21
C LYS A 170 -65.90 8.90 -15.64
N GLU A 171 -64.74 8.27 -15.78
CA GLU A 171 -64.33 7.62 -17.01
C GLU A 171 -64.91 6.21 -17.06
N SER A 172 -65.49 5.84 -18.20
CA SER A 172 -65.97 4.50 -18.49
C SER A 172 -65.40 4.03 -19.82
N TYR A 173 -64.92 2.79 -19.88
CA TYR A 173 -64.32 2.21 -21.08
C TYR A 173 -65.29 1.21 -21.69
N MET A 174 -65.41 1.17 -23.02
CA MET A 174 -66.32 0.26 -23.74
C MET A 174 -65.57 -0.42 -24.88
N ILE A 175 -65.79 -1.72 -25.11
CA ILE A 175 -65.27 -2.48 -26.27
C ILE A 175 -66.47 -3.05 -27.01
N GLY A 176 -66.55 -2.86 -28.33
CA GLY A 176 -67.65 -3.41 -29.14
C GLY A 176 -69.06 -3.01 -28.68
N GLY A 177 -69.22 -1.90 -27.95
CA GLY A 177 -70.49 -1.46 -27.36
C GLY A 177 -70.80 -2.01 -25.96
N VAL A 178 -69.96 -2.88 -25.40
CA VAL A 178 -70.10 -3.43 -24.03
C VAL A 178 -69.19 -2.65 -23.07
N ASN A 179 -69.74 -2.24 -21.91
CA ASN A 179 -68.98 -1.53 -20.88
C ASN A 179 -68.00 -2.47 -20.17
N ILE A 180 -66.74 -2.06 -20.07
CA ILE A 180 -65.75 -2.67 -19.19
C ILE A 180 -65.96 -2.11 -17.78
N PHE A 181 -66.14 -3.00 -16.80
CA PHE A 181 -66.23 -2.62 -15.40
C PHE A 181 -64.84 -2.37 -14.82
N ASP A 182 -64.67 -1.27 -14.10
CA ASP A 182 -63.46 -1.05 -13.31
C ASP A 182 -63.42 -2.08 -12.17
N LEU A 183 -62.34 -2.85 -12.08
CA LEU A 183 -62.17 -3.87 -11.05
C LEU A 183 -62.17 -3.26 -9.63
N ARG A 184 -61.83 -1.97 -9.50
CA ARG A 184 -61.91 -1.22 -8.23
C ARG A 184 -63.36 -0.97 -7.79
N ASP A 185 -64.28 -0.81 -8.75
CA ASP A 185 -65.72 -0.63 -8.48
C ASP A 185 -66.38 -1.96 -8.05
N LEU A 186 -65.85 -3.11 -8.50
CA LEU A 186 -66.36 -4.44 -8.16
C LEU A 186 -65.93 -4.89 -6.75
N ASN A 187 -64.72 -4.52 -6.32
CA ASN A 187 -64.22 -4.88 -4.99
C ASN A 187 -64.71 -3.96 -3.86
N GLY A 188 -65.41 -2.85 -4.17
CA GLY A 188 -65.86 -1.86 -3.18
C GLY A 188 -67.35 -1.88 -2.82
N LYS A 189 -68.19 -2.66 -3.52
CA LYS A 189 -69.65 -2.72 -3.27
C LYS A 189 -70.22 -4.12 -3.44
N LEU A 190 -69.93 -4.98 -2.48
CA LEU A 190 -70.72 -6.18 -2.17
C LEU A 190 -71.81 -5.90 -1.12
N SER A 191 -72.39 -4.70 -1.12
CA SER A 191 -73.49 -4.34 -0.23
C SER A 191 -74.57 -3.56 -0.98
N LEU A 192 -75.35 -4.25 -1.83
CA LEU A 192 -76.74 -3.87 -2.21
C LEU A 192 -77.36 -4.75 -3.31
N PHE A 193 -76.83 -5.94 -3.60
CA PHE A 193 -77.63 -7.01 -4.23
C PHE A 193 -78.16 -7.98 -3.16
N SER A 194 -78.88 -7.40 -2.20
CA SER A 194 -79.76 -8.10 -1.27
C SER A 194 -80.93 -7.15 -1.04
N LEU A 195 -82.14 -7.63 -1.32
CA LEU A 195 -83.45 -6.97 -1.21
C LEU A 195 -83.86 -6.10 -2.41
N CYS A 196 -84.51 -6.71 -3.40
CA CYS A 196 -85.98 -6.74 -3.44
C CYS A 196 -86.41 -7.48 -4.72
N LEU A 197 -86.80 -8.74 -4.57
CA LEU A 197 -87.63 -9.47 -5.54
C LEU A 197 -89.00 -9.59 -4.88
N PRO A 198 -90.08 -9.01 -5.41
CA PRO A 198 -91.39 -9.62 -5.30
C PRO A 198 -91.52 -10.80 -6.27
#